data_AF-A0A535JZ04-F1
#
_entry.id   AF-A0A535JZ04-F1
#
_cell.length_a   1.000
_cell.length_b   1.000
_cell.length_c   1.000
_cell.angle_alpha   90.00
_cell.angle_beta   90.00
_cell.angle_gamma   90.00
#
_symmetry.space_group_name_H-M   'P 1'
#
loop_
_entity.id
_entity.type
_entity.pdbx_description
1 polymer ?
#
loop_
_entity_poly.entity_id
_entity_poly.type
_entity_poly.pdbx_seq_one_letter_code
_entity_poly.pdbx_strand_id
1 'polypeptide(L)'
;MPRALSALGELLESRRLRYELVAVGGSALVLLGLIQRATRDLDALAMIEADRLVPERELPPALADSVADVGRFLGLSENWLNSGPSSLLDLGLPAGFRQRLVTRKYGGLTLHLASRVDHIAF
;
A
#
# COMPACT_ATOMS: atom_id res chain seq x y z
N MET A 1 -9.92 -1.18 -7.59
CA MET A 1 -8.91 -0.72 -6.61
C MET A 1 -9.33 0.56 -5.87
N PRO A 2 -9.62 1.72 -6.49
CA PRO A 2 -9.88 2.97 -5.74
C PRO A 2 -11.01 2.86 -4.70
N ARG A 3 -12.12 2.17 -5.06
CA ARG A 3 -13.24 1.90 -4.14
C ARG A 3 -12.82 1.11 -2.89
N ALA A 4 -11.91 0.13 -3.03
CA ALA A 4 -11.43 -0.67 -1.90
C ALA A 4 -10.56 0.18 -0.96
N LEU A 5 -9.72 1.06 -1.52
CA LEU A 5 -8.89 1.98 -0.74
C LEU A 5 -9.73 3.00 0.04
N SER A 6 -10.75 3.58 -0.59
CA SER A 6 -11.70 4.46 0.10
C SER A 6 -12.43 3.73 1.23
N ALA A 7 -12.97 2.54 0.96
CA ALA A 7 -13.67 1.75 1.97
C ALA A 7 -12.77 1.35 3.15
N LEU A 8 -11.52 0.94 2.88
CA LEU A 8 -10.53 0.66 3.93
C LEU A 8 -10.19 1.92 4.72
N GLY A 9 -10.00 3.04 4.04
CA GLY A 9 -9.75 4.33 4.66
C GLY A 9 -10.84 4.77 5.64
N GLU A 10 -12.10 4.66 5.21
CA GLU A 10 -13.27 4.98 6.04
C GLU A 10 -13.41 4.01 7.23
N LEU A 11 -13.20 2.70 7.01
CA LEU A 11 -13.24 1.70 8.07
C LEU A 11 -12.17 1.97 9.14
N LEU A 12 -10.93 2.23 8.73
CA LEU A 12 -9.84 2.56 9.65
C LEU A 12 -10.16 3.82 10.47
N GLU A 13 -10.69 4.86 9.82
CA GLU A 13 -11.07 6.10 10.51
C GLU A 13 -12.18 5.87 11.53
N SER A 14 -13.20 5.07 11.21
CA SER A 14 -14.26 4.68 12.15
C SER A 14 -13.72 3.93 13.38
N ARG A 15 -12.63 3.17 13.19
CA ARG A 15 -11.92 2.43 14.26
C ARG A 15 -10.87 3.30 14.98
N ARG A 16 -10.74 4.58 14.61
CA ARG A 16 -9.70 5.52 15.09
C ARG A 16 -8.27 5.03 14.83
N LEU A 17 -8.09 4.27 13.75
CA LEU A 17 -6.80 3.75 13.30
C LEU A 17 -6.27 4.62 12.17
N ARG A 18 -4.94 4.80 12.13
CA ARG A 18 -4.25 5.48 11.03
C ARG A 18 -3.02 4.68 10.63
N TYR A 19 -2.89 4.43 9.33
CA TYR A 19 -1.75 3.71 8.75
C TYR A 19 -1.19 4.45 7.56
N GLU A 20 0.14 4.50 7.47
CA GLU A 20 0.86 5.02 6.34
C GLU A 20 1.68 3.90 5.70
N LEU A 21 1.45 3.63 4.43
CA LEU A 21 2.08 2.51 3.72
C LEU A 21 2.78 3.02 2.47
N VAL A 22 3.92 2.41 2.14
CA VAL A 22 4.53 2.53 0.81
C VAL A 22 4.00 1.43 -0.08
N ALA A 23 3.40 1.79 -1.21
CA ALA A 23 2.88 0.83 -2.17
C ALA A 23 3.75 0.77 -3.44
N VAL A 24 3.97 -0.45 -3.93
CA VAL A 24 4.76 -0.76 -5.13
C VAL A 24 3.94 -1.62 -6.10
N GLY A 25 4.59 -2.16 -7.13
CA GLY A 25 3.98 -3.07 -8.09
C GLY A 25 2.99 -2.41 -9.07
N GLY A 26 2.24 -3.27 -9.76
CA GLY A 26 1.30 -2.86 -10.81
C GLY A 26 0.17 -1.97 -10.30
N SER A 27 -0.27 -2.17 -9.05
CA SER A 27 -1.33 -1.38 -8.42
C SER A 27 -0.90 0.05 -8.13
N ALA A 28 0.35 0.27 -7.70
CA ALA A 28 0.91 1.62 -7.59
C ALA A 28 0.93 2.32 -8.97
N LEU A 29 1.34 1.62 -10.03
CA LEU A 29 1.34 2.17 -11.39
C LEU A 29 -0.06 2.53 -11.90
N VAL A 30 -1.08 1.72 -11.58
CA VAL A 30 -2.48 2.01 -11.90
C VAL A 30 -2.97 3.24 -11.12
N LEU A 31 -2.66 3.34 -9.82
CA LEU A 31 -3.05 4.49 -8.98
C LEU A 31 -2.34 5.79 -9.39
N LEU A 32 -1.16 5.69 -10.00
CA LEU A 32 -0.45 6.80 -10.62
C LEU A 32 -0.99 7.18 -12.02
N GLY A 33 -1.92 6.40 -12.59
CA GLY A 33 -2.44 6.63 -13.93
C GLY A 33 -1.45 6.30 -15.06
N LEU A 34 -0.40 5.54 -14.76
CA LEU A 34 0.68 5.22 -15.71
C LEU A 34 0.36 4.02 -16.60
N ILE A 35 -0.54 3.15 -16.16
CA ILE A 35 -1.01 1.98 -16.91
C ILE A 35 -2.51 1.80 -16.73
N GLN A 36 -3.16 1.19 -17.71
CA GLN A 36 -4.59 0.83 -17.66
C GLN A 36 -4.73 -0.70 -17.71
N ARG A 37 -4.67 -1.33 -16.53
CA ARG A 37 -4.94 -2.76 -16.36
C ARG A 37 -5.77 -2.99 -15.10
N ALA A 38 -6.51 -4.10 -15.07
CA ALA A 38 -7.11 -4.56 -13.83
C ALA A 38 -6.01 -5.08 -12.89
N THR A 39 -6.12 -4.68 -11.62
CA THR A 39 -5.35 -5.21 -10.49
C THR A 39 -6.36 -5.51 -9.38
N ARG A 40 -6.15 -6.62 -8.68
CA ARG A 40 -7.03 -7.10 -7.60
C ARG A 40 -6.36 -7.01 -6.23
N ASP A 41 -5.11 -6.58 -6.21
CA ASP A 41 -4.20 -6.60 -5.08
C ASP A 41 -3.36 -5.31 -4.99
N LEU A 42 -2.94 -4.95 -3.80
CA LEU A 42 -2.04 -3.85 -3.49
C LEU A 42 -0.86 -4.41 -2.70
N ASP A 43 0.34 -4.25 -3.25
CA ASP A 43 1.56 -4.71 -2.60
C ASP A 43 2.17 -3.57 -1.77
N ALA A 44 2.19 -3.74 -0.46
CA ALA A 44 2.84 -2.86 0.49
C ALA A 44 4.32 -3.26 0.63
N LEU A 45 5.21 -2.32 0.39
CA LEU A 45 6.65 -2.49 0.59
C LEU A 45 7.04 -2.26 2.07
N ALA A 46 6.49 -1.21 2.67
CA ALA A 46 6.87 -0.75 4.00
C ALA A 46 5.71 -0.04 4.70
N MET A 47 5.74 0.01 6.02
CA MET A 47 5.00 1.02 6.78
C MET A 47 5.86 2.27 6.96
N ILE A 48 5.21 3.42 7.16
CA ILE A 48 5.89 4.64 7.60
C ILE A 48 5.59 4.88 9.07
N GLU A 49 6.63 4.79 9.90
CA GLU A 49 6.57 5.07 11.33
C GLU A 49 7.61 6.12 11.69
N ALA A 50 7.21 7.21 12.36
CA ALA A 50 8.10 8.31 12.73
C ALA A 50 9.01 8.78 11.58
N ASP A 51 8.43 8.90 10.37
CA ASP A 51 9.10 9.25 9.12
C ASP A 51 10.15 8.22 8.64
N ARG A 52 10.11 6.97 9.12
CA ARG A 52 11.02 5.89 8.70
C ARG A 52 10.26 4.80 7.96
N LEU A 53 10.92 4.22 6.97
CA LEU A 53 10.43 3.01 6.29
C LEU A 53 10.70 1.83 7.21
N VAL A 54 9.64 1.21 7.69
CA VAL A 54 9.73 0.01 8.52
C VAL A 54 9.34 -1.19 7.63
N PRO A 55 10.27 -2.13 7.37
CA PRO A 55 9.92 -3.38 6.72
C PRO A 55 8.95 -4.14 7.62
N GLU A 56 7.77 -4.43 7.10
CA GLU A 56 6.76 -5.18 7.83
C GLU A 56 6.50 -6.48 7.06
N ARG A 57 6.87 -7.64 7.63
CA ARG A 57 6.67 -8.93 6.96
C ARG A 57 5.21 -9.35 6.93
N GLU A 58 4.43 -8.87 7.89
CA GLU A 58 3.00 -9.13 8.04
C GLU A 58 2.29 -7.86 8.49
N LEU A 59 1.14 -7.54 7.91
CA LEU A 59 0.39 -6.34 8.33
C LEU A 59 0.03 -6.42 9.82
N PRO A 60 0.05 -5.29 10.56
CA PRO A 60 -0.44 -5.24 11.93
C PRO A 60 -1.85 -5.86 12.03
N PRO A 61 -2.16 -6.65 13.07
CA PRO A 61 -3.41 -7.42 13.13
C PRO A 61 -4.68 -6.58 12.85
N ALA A 62 -4.77 -5.38 13.44
CA ALA A 62 -5.90 -4.49 13.23
C ALA A 62 -6.04 -3.98 11.78
N LEU A 63 -4.91 -3.82 11.07
CA LEU A 63 -4.92 -3.50 9.64
C LEU A 63 -5.31 -4.72 8.82
N ALA A 64 -4.74 -5.89 9.11
CA ALA A 64 -5.04 -7.15 8.43
C ALA A 64 -6.55 -7.49 8.53
N ASP A 65 -7.14 -7.35 9.71
CA ASP A 65 -8.58 -7.57 9.93
C ASP A 65 -9.43 -6.60 9.10
N SER A 66 -9.03 -5.32 9.06
CA SER A 66 -9.73 -4.29 8.28
C SER A 66 -9.63 -4.55 6.77
N VAL A 67 -8.47 -5.03 6.30
CA VAL A 67 -8.24 -5.45 4.91
C VAL A 67 -9.15 -6.64 4.57
N ALA A 68 -9.19 -7.66 5.42
CA ALA A 68 -10.03 -8.84 5.23
C ALA A 68 -11.52 -8.49 5.18
N ASP A 69 -12.00 -7.62 6.08
CA ASP A 69 -13.39 -7.16 6.13
C ASP A 69 -13.81 -6.44 4.84
N VAL A 70 -12.98 -5.50 4.36
CA VAL A 70 -13.21 -4.81 3.09
C VAL A 70 -13.15 -5.78 1.91
N GLY A 71 -12.23 -6.74 1.95
CA GLY A 71 -12.09 -7.77 0.93
C GLY A 71 -13.36 -8.58 0.79
N ARG A 72 -13.86 -9.12 1.91
CA ARG A 72 -15.12 -9.87 1.98
C ARG A 72 -16.32 -9.06 1.49
N PHE A 73 -16.42 -7.79 1.90
CA PHE A 73 -17.50 -6.90 1.50
C PHE A 73 -17.53 -6.60 -0.01
N LEU A 74 -16.36 -6.49 -0.64
CA LEU A 74 -16.22 -6.14 -2.06
C LEU A 74 -15.98 -7.35 -2.98
N GLY A 75 -15.94 -8.56 -2.45
CA GLY A 75 -15.64 -9.78 -3.22
C GLY A 75 -14.18 -9.87 -3.70
N LEU A 76 -13.25 -9.29 -2.94
CA LEU A 76 -11.80 -9.44 -3.14
C LEU A 76 -11.24 -10.54 -2.22
N SER A 77 -10.00 -10.96 -2.48
CA SER A 77 -9.28 -11.86 -1.57
C SER A 77 -9.07 -11.21 -0.21
N GLU A 78 -9.06 -11.96 0.89
CA GLU A 78 -8.84 -11.40 2.25
C GLU A 78 -7.44 -10.80 2.43
N ASN A 79 -6.49 -11.17 1.57
CA ASN A 79 -5.13 -10.63 1.51
C ASN A 79 -4.91 -9.69 0.31
N TRP A 80 -5.96 -9.04 -0.20
CA TRP A 80 -5.85 -8.11 -1.33
C TRP A 80 -4.88 -6.96 -1.07
N LEU A 81 -4.60 -6.61 0.19
CA LEU A 81 -3.46 -5.79 0.57
C LEU A 81 -2.48 -6.70 1.31
N ASN A 82 -1.24 -6.80 0.85
CA ASN A 82 -0.24 -7.71 1.42
C ASN A 82 1.16 -7.09 1.47
N SER A 83 2.04 -7.60 2.33
CA SER A 83 3.43 -7.13 2.47
C SER A 83 4.47 -8.01 1.75
N GLY A 84 4.04 -8.68 0.67
CA GLY A 84 4.87 -9.63 -0.09
C GLY A 84 6.24 -9.10 -0.53
N PRO A 85 6.38 -7.83 -1.01
CA PRO A 85 7.67 -7.32 -1.46
C PRO A 85 8.53 -6.72 -0.33
N SER A 86 8.16 -6.85 0.95
CA SER A 86 8.90 -6.25 2.07
C SER A 86 10.39 -6.64 2.12
N SER A 87 10.73 -7.85 1.66
CA SER A 87 12.12 -8.31 1.55
C SER A 87 12.98 -7.53 0.55
N LEU A 88 12.37 -6.77 -0.37
CA LEU A 88 13.12 -5.88 -1.28
C LEU A 88 13.82 -4.75 -0.52
N LEU A 89 13.35 -4.39 0.68
CA LEU A 89 14.03 -3.41 1.53
C LEU A 89 15.42 -3.90 1.97
N ASP A 90 15.61 -5.21 2.12
CA ASP A 90 16.89 -5.80 2.51
C ASP A 90 17.97 -5.62 1.42
N LEU A 91 17.54 -5.43 0.16
CA LEU A 91 18.44 -5.17 -0.98
C LEU A 91 18.84 -3.70 -1.11
N GLY A 92 18.28 -2.83 -0.29
CA GLY A 92 18.42 -1.39 -0.40
C GLY A 92 17.51 -0.78 -1.48
N LEU A 93 17.21 0.50 -1.31
CA LEU A 93 16.34 1.24 -2.22
C LEU A 93 17.15 2.17 -3.14
N PRO A 94 16.67 2.43 -4.36
CA PRO A 94 17.34 3.36 -5.26
C PRO A 94 17.52 4.74 -4.63
N ALA A 95 18.65 5.40 -4.91
CA ALA A 95 18.89 6.76 -4.46
C ALA A 95 17.72 7.67 -4.87
N GLY A 96 17.25 8.51 -3.95
CA GLY A 96 16.12 9.40 -4.18
C GLY A 96 14.73 8.76 -4.06
N PHE A 97 14.61 7.48 -3.69
CA PHE A 97 13.33 6.76 -3.62
C PHE A 97 12.27 7.52 -2.83
N ARG A 98 12.61 7.95 -1.60
CA ARG A 98 11.68 8.67 -0.71
C ARG A 98 11.20 9.99 -1.30
N GLN A 99 12.07 10.72 -1.99
CA GLN A 99 11.78 12.00 -2.61
C GLN A 99 10.84 11.86 -3.82
N ARG A 100 10.78 10.66 -4.42
CA ARG A 100 9.92 10.37 -5.57
C ARG A 100 8.56 9.79 -5.19
N LEU A 101 8.31 9.52 -3.91
CA LEU A 101 7.03 8.98 -3.46
C LEU A 101 5.89 9.96 -3.74
N VAL A 102 4.79 9.44 -4.28
CA VAL A 102 3.59 10.23 -4.53
C VAL A 102 2.53 9.85 -3.51
N THR A 103 2.13 10.79 -2.66
CA THR A 103 1.15 10.53 -1.61
C THR A 103 -0.29 10.58 -2.13
N ARG A 104 -1.12 9.65 -1.65
CA ARG A 104 -2.58 9.60 -1.78
C ARG A 104 -3.19 9.33 -0.40
N LYS A 105 -4.30 9.99 -0.09
CA LYS A 105 -4.96 9.89 1.21
C LYS A 105 -6.37 9.36 1.04
N TYR A 106 -6.75 8.41 1.90
CA TYR A 106 -8.05 7.76 1.97
C TYR A 106 -8.42 7.65 3.45
N GLY A 107 -9.07 8.65 4.05
CA GLY A 107 -9.46 8.61 5.48
C GLY A 107 -8.31 8.23 6.42
N GLY A 108 -8.44 7.10 7.12
CA GLY A 108 -7.41 6.52 8.00
C GLY A 108 -6.20 5.88 7.29
N LEU A 109 -6.20 5.81 5.96
CA LEU A 109 -5.10 5.24 5.16
C LEU A 109 -4.38 6.33 4.37
N THR A 110 -3.05 6.40 4.50
CA THR A 110 -2.18 7.15 3.59
C THR A 110 -1.32 6.18 2.80
N LEU A 111 -1.32 6.32 1.47
CA LEU A 111 -0.46 5.56 0.58
C LEU A 111 0.60 6.46 -0.04
N HIS A 112 1.84 6.01 0.01
CA HIS A 112 2.99 6.60 -0.66
C HIS A 112 3.38 5.71 -1.82
N LEU A 113 3.08 6.14 -3.03
CA LEU A 113 3.24 5.34 -4.24
C LEU A 113 4.65 5.47 -4.79
N ALA A 114 5.34 4.35 -5.00
CA ALA A 114 6.64 4.34 -5.67
C ALA A 114 6.52 4.82 -7.11
N SER A 115 7.44 5.70 -7.54
CA SER A 115 7.39 6.32 -8.86
C SER A 115 7.71 5.32 -9.96
N ARG A 116 7.40 5.64 -11.23
CA ARG A 116 7.66 4.77 -12.38
C ARG A 116 9.09 4.20 -12.40
N VAL A 117 10.08 5.03 -12.07
CA VAL A 117 11.50 4.66 -12.11
C VAL A 117 11.82 3.55 -11.09
N ASP A 118 11.10 3.53 -9.98
CA ASP A 118 11.31 2.57 -8.89
C ASP A 118 10.75 1.16 -9.22
N HIS A 119 10.02 1.01 -10.33
CA HIS A 119 9.50 -0.28 -10.83
C HIS A 119 10.34 -0.86 -11.98
N ILE A 120 11.40 -0.16 -12.40
CA ILE A 120 12.32 -0.63 -13.43
C ILE A 120 13.46 -1.30 -12.67
N ALA A 121 13.52 -2.64 -12.72
CA ALA A 121 14.60 -3.41 -12.11
C ALA A 121 15.97 -2.91 -12.61
N PHE A 122 16.93 -2.82 -11.70
CA PHE A 122 18.36 -2.73 -12.00
C PHE A 122 19.02 -4.05 -11.62
#